data_AF-A0AAU4KKX7-F1
#
_entry.id   AF-A0AAU4KKX7-F1
#
_cell.length_a   1.000
_cell.length_b   1.000
_cell.length_c   1.000
_cell.angle_alpha   90.00
_cell.angle_beta   90.00
_cell.angle_gamma   90.00
#
_symmetry.space_group_name_H-M   'P 1'
#
loop_
_entity.id
_entity.type
_entity.pdbx_description
1 polymer ?
#
loop_
_entity_poly.entity_id
_entity_poly.type
_entity_poly.pdbx_seq_one_letter_code
_entity_poly.pdbx_strand_id
1 'polypeptide(L)'
;MSGLRRTSALALAGGIMLLTGCQDSAGTSSAAHTPTSSAAASAAAAVRKDTPAPAASPASSPAGTSAPSRGSATGSPERATATPAGHAATAVAGCRNLASGDAVKAEVTRMYRHDVTHFQHIEPVPHTFFYGQCGTVRYAATRFQPFAGATQAELVGMQDEGSVTKYFRDSGGGWVYIASDGLPAGPHGCGDIPAIPDALATAWGNCSFAR
;
A
#
# COMPACT_ATOMS: atom_id res chain seq x y z
N MET A 1 58.61 -12.70 14.57
CA MET A 1 58.80 -14.09 14.12
C MET A 1 57.65 -14.40 13.17
N SER A 2 57.97 -14.57 11.89
CA SER A 2 57.04 -14.78 10.79
C SER A 2 56.39 -16.17 10.87
N GLY A 3 55.08 -16.25 10.66
CA GLY A 3 54.35 -17.51 10.48
C GLY A 3 53.45 -17.42 9.25
N LEU A 4 53.96 -17.89 8.11
CA LEU A 4 53.32 -17.91 6.81
C LEU A 4 52.46 -19.18 6.63
N ARG A 5 51.30 -18.99 5.98
CA ARG A 5 50.59 -19.90 5.05
C ARG A 5 49.96 -21.20 5.56
N ARG A 6 48.66 -21.33 5.27
CA ARG A 6 48.16 -22.40 4.37
C ARG A 6 46.88 -21.95 3.67
N THR A 7 47.04 -21.68 2.38
CA THR A 7 46.02 -21.60 1.34
C THR A 7 45.49 -23.00 1.04
N SER A 8 44.17 -23.16 0.97
CA SER A 8 43.52 -24.29 0.30
C SER A 8 42.51 -23.72 -0.69
N ALA A 9 42.87 -23.78 -1.98
CA ALA A 9 41.95 -23.67 -3.10
C ALA A 9 41.67 -25.09 -3.60
N LEU A 10 40.40 -25.43 -3.82
CA LEU A 10 40.00 -26.55 -4.65
C LEU A 10 38.72 -26.19 -5.39
N ALA A 11 38.70 -26.60 -6.65
CA ALA A 11 37.95 -26.02 -7.74
C ALA A 11 36.73 -26.87 -8.17
N LEU A 12 35.74 -26.16 -8.74
CA LEU A 12 34.87 -26.50 -9.88
C LEU A 12 34.13 -27.86 -9.94
N ALA A 13 32.79 -27.76 -9.88
CA ALA A 13 31.84 -28.38 -10.81
C ALA A 13 30.52 -27.59 -10.67
N GLY A 14 29.89 -26.99 -11.68
CA GLY A 14 29.69 -27.46 -13.05
C GLY A 14 28.31 -28.10 -13.14
N GLY A 15 27.25 -27.31 -13.31
CA GLY A 15 25.87 -27.80 -13.42
C GLY A 15 24.93 -26.75 -14.00
N ILE A 16 24.89 -26.66 -15.33
CA ILE A 16 23.89 -25.89 -16.08
C ILE A 16 22.70 -26.81 -16.29
N MET A 17 21.58 -26.54 -15.63
CA MET A 17 20.27 -27.14 -15.96
C MET A 17 19.59 -26.24 -17.01
N LEU A 18 19.71 -26.63 -18.28
CA LEU A 18 18.86 -26.15 -19.36
C LEU A 18 17.51 -26.89 -19.23
N LEU A 19 16.45 -26.19 -18.80
CA LEU A 19 15.09 -26.68 -18.97
C LEU A 19 14.52 -26.19 -20.31
N THR A 20 14.28 -27.18 -21.14
CA THR A 20 13.58 -27.21 -22.42
C THR A 20 12.27 -26.42 -22.42
N GLY A 21 12.16 -25.48 -23.36
CA GLY A 21 10.89 -24.90 -23.78
C GLY A 21 10.11 -25.87 -24.68
N CYS A 22 8.79 -25.91 -24.49
CA CYS A 22 7.86 -26.44 -25.48
C CYS A 22 7.50 -25.31 -26.42
N GLN A 23 7.96 -25.40 -27.67
CA GLN A 23 7.58 -24.50 -28.75
C GLN A 23 6.60 -25.26 -29.66
N ASP A 24 5.36 -24.79 -29.70
CA ASP A 24 4.39 -25.22 -30.69
C ASP A 24 4.70 -24.58 -32.06
N SER A 25 4.52 -25.40 -33.08
CA SER A 25 4.95 -25.19 -34.45
C SER A 25 4.01 -24.29 -35.24
N ALA A 26 4.57 -23.44 -36.12
CA ALA A 26 4.29 -23.37 -37.56
C ALA A 26 4.46 -21.94 -38.11
N GLY A 27 5.27 -21.79 -39.16
CA GLY A 27 5.23 -20.59 -40.01
C GLY A 27 6.56 -20.18 -40.65
N THR A 28 7.13 -21.04 -41.49
CA THR A 28 8.19 -20.64 -42.43
C THR A 28 7.62 -19.75 -43.51
N SER A 29 8.18 -18.55 -43.70
CA SER A 29 8.56 -18.01 -45.03
C SER A 29 9.37 -16.74 -44.88
N SER A 30 10.64 -16.81 -45.28
CA SER A 30 11.47 -15.65 -45.61
C SER A 30 11.15 -15.21 -47.03
N ALA A 31 10.92 -13.92 -47.23
CA ALA A 31 11.19 -13.24 -48.49
C ALA A 31 11.63 -11.81 -48.18
N ALA A 32 12.89 -11.52 -48.46
CA ALA A 32 13.45 -10.19 -48.51
C ALA A 32 12.94 -9.48 -49.77
N HIS A 33 12.46 -8.24 -49.67
CA HIS A 33 12.57 -7.22 -50.73
C HIS A 33 12.54 -5.80 -50.12
N THR A 34 13.45 -4.98 -50.63
CA THR A 34 13.76 -3.56 -50.36
C THR A 34 12.65 -2.56 -50.75
N PRO A 35 12.77 -1.26 -50.38
CA PRO A 35 11.64 -0.36 -50.18
C PRO A 35 11.19 0.37 -51.45
N THR A 36 9.91 0.71 -51.51
CA THR A 36 9.35 1.67 -52.47
C THR A 36 8.38 2.61 -51.75
N SER A 37 8.72 3.90 -51.79
CA SER A 37 7.83 5.00 -51.43
C SER A 37 6.66 5.09 -52.41
N SER A 38 5.46 5.30 -51.89
CA SER A 38 4.38 5.99 -52.61
C SER A 38 3.57 6.80 -51.61
N ALA A 39 3.68 8.12 -51.74
CA ALA A 39 2.73 9.06 -51.19
C ALA A 39 1.39 8.92 -51.92
N ALA A 40 0.29 8.98 -51.18
CA ALA A 40 -1.02 9.33 -51.73
C ALA A 40 -1.74 10.23 -50.73
N ALA A 41 -1.75 11.52 -51.08
CA ALA A 41 -2.65 12.50 -50.51
C ALA A 41 -4.04 12.35 -51.15
N SER A 42 -5.10 12.52 -50.36
CA SER A 42 -6.42 13.07 -50.72
C SER A 42 -7.25 13.13 -49.43
N ALA A 43 -7.42 14.29 -48.79
CA ALA A 43 -8.33 15.38 -49.12
C ALA A 43 -9.73 15.22 -48.48
N ALA A 44 -9.95 16.07 -47.47
CA ALA A 44 -11.14 16.79 -47.05
C ALA A 44 -12.56 16.22 -47.31
N ALA A 45 -13.33 16.14 -46.22
CA ALA A 45 -14.72 16.60 -46.22
C ALA A 45 -14.94 17.50 -44.99
N ALA A 46 -15.13 18.79 -45.26
CA ALA A 46 -15.61 19.77 -44.31
C ALA A 46 -17.14 19.71 -44.23
N VAL A 47 -17.70 19.79 -43.03
CA VAL A 47 -19.06 20.31 -42.82
C VAL A 47 -18.95 21.47 -41.84
N ARG A 48 -19.52 22.60 -42.25
CA ARG A 48 -19.51 23.90 -41.59
C ARG A 48 -20.77 24.09 -40.73
N LYS A 49 -20.61 24.97 -39.72
CA LYS A 49 -21.60 25.87 -39.08
C LYS A 49 -22.69 25.19 -38.23
N ASP A 50 -23.04 25.70 -37.04
CA ASP A 50 -23.33 27.09 -36.70
C ASP A 50 -22.98 27.45 -35.24
N THR A 51 -22.68 28.74 -35.03
CA THR A 51 -22.67 29.44 -33.75
C THR A 51 -24.01 30.13 -33.57
N PRO A 52 -24.54 30.19 -32.34
CA PRO A 52 -24.96 31.51 -31.84
C PRO A 52 -24.62 31.74 -30.36
N ALA A 53 -24.24 32.99 -30.05
CA ALA A 53 -24.38 33.65 -28.75
C ALA A 53 -25.40 34.80 -28.92
N PRO A 54 -25.78 35.62 -27.91
CA PRO A 54 -25.63 35.55 -26.45
C PRO A 54 -26.99 35.76 -25.70
N ALA A 55 -27.04 35.73 -24.36
CA ALA A 55 -27.70 36.76 -23.52
C ALA A 55 -27.82 36.41 -22.01
N ALA A 56 -27.47 37.44 -21.21
CA ALA A 56 -28.08 37.89 -19.96
C ALA A 56 -27.97 37.06 -18.65
N SER A 57 -27.20 37.62 -17.71
CA SER A 57 -27.39 37.48 -16.24
C SER A 57 -28.67 38.20 -15.78
N PRO A 58 -29.15 37.89 -14.56
CA PRO A 58 -29.02 38.89 -13.51
C PRO A 58 -28.56 38.34 -12.14
N ALA A 59 -27.98 39.25 -11.36
CA ALA A 59 -27.58 39.09 -9.97
C ALA A 59 -28.77 39.12 -8.99
N SER A 60 -28.59 38.53 -7.80
CA SER A 60 -29.27 38.97 -6.56
C SER A 60 -28.50 38.48 -5.30
N SER A 61 -28.18 39.43 -4.43
CA SER A 61 -27.90 39.35 -2.99
C SER A 61 -28.64 40.58 -2.39
N PRO A 62 -28.96 40.73 -1.07
CA PRO A 62 -28.31 40.14 0.11
C PRO A 62 -29.24 39.79 1.33
N ALA A 63 -28.60 39.33 2.41
CA ALA A 63 -28.82 39.54 3.85
C ALA A 63 -30.22 39.39 4.51
N GLY A 64 -30.24 38.56 5.57
CA GLY A 64 -31.22 38.61 6.66
C GLY A 64 -30.57 38.18 7.99
N THR A 65 -30.12 39.15 8.77
CA THR A 65 -29.64 39.02 10.15
C THR A 65 -30.81 38.76 11.10
N SER A 66 -30.68 37.80 12.03
CA SER A 66 -31.31 37.84 13.36
C SER A 66 -30.69 36.79 14.30
N ALA A 67 -29.88 37.26 15.25
CA ALA A 67 -29.79 36.74 16.62
C ALA A 67 -30.42 37.82 17.55
N PRO A 68 -30.68 37.64 18.87
CA PRO A 68 -30.31 36.55 19.78
C PRO A 68 -31.43 36.13 20.78
N SER A 69 -31.21 35.12 21.63
CA SER A 69 -31.46 35.21 23.09
C SER A 69 -30.98 33.99 23.88
N ARG A 70 -30.63 34.29 25.13
CA ARG A 70 -29.82 33.53 26.09
C ARG A 70 -30.60 32.40 26.78
N GLY A 71 -29.88 31.38 27.20
CA GLY A 71 -30.26 30.45 28.27
C GLY A 71 -29.03 29.74 28.80
N SER A 72 -28.53 30.18 29.97
CA SER A 72 -27.47 29.52 30.74
C SER A 72 -28.08 28.44 31.63
N ALA A 73 -27.52 27.24 31.64
CA ALA A 73 -27.38 26.40 32.85
C ALA A 73 -26.49 25.18 32.57
N THR A 74 -25.32 25.21 33.22
CA THR A 74 -24.63 24.13 33.92
C THR A 74 -25.13 22.69 33.68
N GLY A 75 -24.25 21.89 33.09
CA GLY A 75 -24.32 20.44 33.14
C GLY A 75 -23.07 19.87 32.47
N SER A 76 -22.03 19.60 33.26
CA SER A 76 -20.90 18.79 32.81
C SER A 76 -21.41 17.47 32.25
N PRO A 77 -21.08 17.08 31.01
CA PRO A 77 -20.88 15.69 30.71
C PRO A 77 -19.41 15.41 31.00
N GLU A 78 -19.16 14.58 32.01
CA GLU A 78 -17.96 13.75 32.03
C GLU A 78 -17.92 13.02 30.69
N ARG A 79 -17.12 13.54 29.76
CA ARG A 79 -16.88 12.89 28.47
C ARG A 79 -15.97 11.73 28.77
N ALA A 80 -16.57 10.62 29.20
CA ALA A 80 -15.98 9.31 29.03
C ALA A 80 -15.60 9.22 27.55
N THR A 81 -14.30 9.39 27.30
CA THR A 81 -13.74 9.23 25.98
C THR A 81 -13.86 7.74 25.72
N ALA A 82 -14.87 7.35 24.96
CA ALA A 82 -15.00 6.00 24.47
C ALA A 82 -13.77 5.73 23.60
N THR A 83 -12.76 5.12 24.21
CA THR A 83 -11.61 4.55 23.52
C THR A 83 -12.18 3.58 22.48
N PRO A 84 -11.89 3.75 21.18
CA PRO A 84 -12.18 2.70 20.22
C PRO A 84 -11.54 1.43 20.74
N ALA A 85 -12.22 0.28 20.64
CA ALA A 85 -11.64 -1.03 20.91
C ALA A 85 -10.54 -1.33 19.87
N GLY A 86 -9.44 -0.59 19.93
CA GLY A 86 -8.18 -0.92 19.33
C GLY A 86 -7.39 -1.71 20.36
N HIS A 87 -6.73 -2.78 19.90
CA HIS A 87 -5.84 -3.63 20.66
C HIS A 87 -5.16 -2.84 21.79
N ALA A 88 -5.59 -3.07 23.03
CA ALA A 88 -5.08 -2.32 24.18
C ALA A 88 -3.57 -2.57 24.32
N ALA A 89 -2.85 -1.58 24.84
CA ALA A 89 -1.42 -1.71 25.06
C ALA A 89 -1.15 -2.80 26.11
N THR A 90 -0.77 -3.99 25.66
CA THR A 90 -0.37 -5.11 26.51
C THR A 90 1.14 -5.28 26.40
N ALA A 91 1.83 -5.31 27.54
CA ALA A 91 3.25 -5.65 27.60
C ALA A 91 3.40 -7.19 27.60
N VAL A 92 4.26 -7.69 26.72
CA VAL A 92 4.70 -9.08 26.61
C VAL A 92 6.22 -9.08 26.82
N ALA A 93 6.86 -10.20 27.18
CA ALA A 93 8.29 -10.22 27.46
C ALA A 93 9.11 -9.58 26.32
N GLY A 94 9.73 -8.42 26.57
CA GLY A 94 10.53 -7.65 25.61
C GLY A 94 9.76 -6.88 24.52
N CYS A 95 8.43 -7.05 24.43
CA CYS A 95 7.57 -6.48 23.40
C CYS A 95 6.36 -5.76 23.99
N ARG A 96 5.81 -4.78 23.29
CA ARG A 96 4.58 -4.10 23.69
C ARG A 96 3.72 -3.80 22.48
N ASN A 97 2.43 -4.06 22.64
CA ASN A 97 1.44 -3.51 21.72
C ASN A 97 1.27 -2.00 22.00
N LEU A 98 1.13 -1.23 20.93
CA LEU A 98 1.08 0.24 20.99
C LEU A 98 -0.18 0.75 20.31
N ALA A 99 -0.67 1.91 20.75
CA ALA A 99 -1.76 2.58 20.06
C ALA A 99 -1.31 3.09 18.68
N SER A 100 -2.03 2.67 17.64
CA SER A 100 -1.79 3.06 16.24
C SER A 100 -2.29 4.48 15.97
N GLY A 101 -1.48 5.49 16.30
CA GLY A 101 -1.80 6.90 16.04
C GLY A 101 -1.71 7.30 14.55
N ASP A 102 -2.37 8.39 14.16
CA ASP A 102 -2.48 8.77 12.74
C ASP A 102 -1.12 9.08 12.09
N ALA A 103 -0.18 9.64 12.85
CA ALA A 103 1.18 9.87 12.37
C ALA A 103 1.86 8.56 11.94
N VAL A 104 1.73 7.48 12.71
CA VAL A 104 2.39 6.21 12.36
C VAL A 104 1.76 5.59 11.11
N LYS A 105 0.43 5.66 11.00
CA LYS A 105 -0.31 5.20 9.83
C LYS A 105 0.09 5.98 8.59
N ALA A 106 0.19 7.31 8.69
CA ALA A 106 0.59 8.17 7.59
C ALA A 106 2.03 7.89 7.12
N GLU A 107 2.97 7.72 8.05
CA GLU A 107 4.37 7.42 7.71
C GLU A 107 4.53 6.05 7.03
N VAL A 108 3.89 5.01 7.58
CA VAL A 108 3.89 3.66 6.97
C VAL A 108 3.25 3.70 5.59
N THR A 109 2.11 4.38 5.46
CA THR A 109 1.41 4.52 4.17
C THR A 109 2.27 5.28 3.17
N ARG A 110 2.85 6.42 3.55
CA ARG A 110 3.72 7.22 2.66
C ARG A 110 4.87 6.38 2.13
N MET A 111 5.57 5.67 3.01
CA MET A 111 6.67 4.79 2.62
C MET A 111 6.20 3.69 1.68
N TYR A 112 5.10 3.01 2.00
CA TYR A 112 4.59 1.93 1.16
C TYR A 112 4.18 2.41 -0.24
N ARG A 113 3.55 3.59 -0.34
CA ARG A 113 3.25 4.24 -1.62
C ARG A 113 4.51 4.59 -2.39
N HIS A 114 5.51 5.16 -1.73
CA HIS A 114 6.71 5.65 -2.40
C HIS A 114 7.65 4.53 -2.84
N ASP A 115 7.87 3.53 -1.98
CA ASP A 115 8.95 2.56 -2.14
C ASP A 115 8.49 1.20 -2.68
N VAL A 116 7.18 0.89 -2.62
CA VAL A 116 6.67 -0.45 -2.95
C VAL A 116 5.65 -0.44 -4.09
N THR A 117 4.54 0.29 -3.96
CA THR A 117 3.40 0.13 -4.91
C THR A 117 3.23 1.27 -5.90
N HIS A 118 3.68 2.47 -5.57
CA HIS A 118 3.41 3.71 -6.31
C HIS A 118 1.92 4.08 -6.43
N PHE A 119 1.02 3.37 -5.75
CA PHE A 119 -0.39 3.72 -5.66
C PHE A 119 -0.57 4.94 -4.77
N GLN A 120 -1.12 6.02 -5.31
CA GLN A 120 -1.31 7.29 -4.61
C GLN A 120 -2.58 7.29 -3.76
N HIS A 121 -3.61 6.53 -4.17
CA HIS A 121 -4.93 6.57 -3.56
C HIS A 121 -5.24 5.38 -2.66
N ILE A 122 -4.31 5.03 -1.77
CA ILE A 122 -4.47 3.90 -0.82
C ILE A 122 -4.40 4.34 0.63
N GLU A 123 -5.20 3.75 1.50
CA GLU A 123 -5.19 3.99 2.94
C GLU A 123 -5.27 2.67 3.71
N PRO A 124 -4.80 2.63 4.97
CA PRO A 124 -5.01 1.47 5.82
C PRO A 124 -6.50 1.17 6.00
N VAL A 125 -6.90 -0.10 5.89
CA VAL A 125 -8.27 -0.52 6.17
C VAL A 125 -8.58 -0.19 7.65
N PRO A 126 -9.70 0.50 7.95
CA PRO A 126 -10.07 0.83 9.31
C PRO A 126 -10.04 -0.39 10.25
N HIS A 127 -9.55 -0.19 11.47
CA HIS A 127 -9.43 -1.24 12.50
C HIS A 127 -8.51 -2.43 12.18
N THR A 128 -7.76 -2.40 11.07
CA THR A 128 -6.80 -3.46 10.69
C THR A 128 -5.34 -3.11 10.94
N PHE A 129 -5.05 -1.98 11.59
CA PHE A 129 -3.69 -1.50 11.80
C PHE A 129 -3.14 -1.90 13.16
N PHE A 130 -2.20 -2.83 13.15
CA PHE A 130 -1.42 -3.25 14.32
C PHE A 130 -0.14 -2.44 14.42
N TYR A 131 0.22 -2.04 15.64
CA TYR A 131 1.44 -1.30 15.91
C TYR A 131 2.04 -1.76 17.24
N GLY A 132 3.36 -1.84 17.28
CA GLY A 132 4.03 -2.39 18.44
C GLY A 132 5.53 -2.23 18.36
N GLN A 133 6.19 -2.62 19.44
CA GLN A 133 7.62 -2.43 19.57
C GLN A 133 8.23 -3.57 20.39
N CYS A 134 9.37 -4.09 19.93
CA CYS A 134 10.22 -4.99 20.69
C CYS A 134 11.63 -4.40 20.79
N GLY A 135 12.12 -4.20 22.02
CA GLY A 135 13.37 -3.45 22.23
C GLY A 135 13.29 -2.06 21.60
N THR A 136 14.18 -1.75 20.65
CA THR A 136 14.21 -0.49 19.88
C THR A 136 13.52 -0.56 18.52
N VAL A 137 13.07 -1.75 18.10
CA VAL A 137 12.48 -1.97 16.77
C VAL A 137 10.96 -1.83 16.86
N ARG A 138 10.42 -0.97 16.00
CA ARG A 138 8.98 -0.78 15.82
C ARG A 138 8.49 -1.64 14.67
N TYR A 139 7.28 -2.14 14.80
CA TYR A 139 6.62 -2.98 13.81
C TYR A 139 5.21 -2.48 13.57
N ALA A 140 4.77 -2.59 12.32
CA ALA A 140 3.40 -2.30 11.94
C ALA A 140 2.89 -3.38 10.98
N ALA A 141 1.59 -3.66 11.05
CA ALA A 141 0.91 -4.54 10.12
C ALA A 141 -0.43 -3.93 9.73
N THR A 142 -0.76 -3.94 8.44
CA THR A 142 -2.07 -3.45 7.99
C THR A 142 -2.43 -3.96 6.60
N ARG A 143 -3.72 -3.99 6.28
CA ARG A 143 -4.21 -4.11 4.91
C ARG A 143 -4.46 -2.72 4.35
N PHE A 144 -4.31 -2.56 3.04
CA PHE A 144 -4.63 -1.32 2.36
C PHE A 144 -5.92 -1.46 1.55
N GLN A 145 -6.66 -0.37 1.44
CA GLN A 145 -7.81 -0.22 0.55
C GLN A 145 -7.65 1.03 -0.32
N PRO A 146 -8.22 1.05 -1.52
CA PRO A 146 -8.34 2.28 -2.28
C PRO A 146 -9.32 3.24 -1.60
N PHE A 147 -9.09 4.54 -1.74
CA PHE A 147 -10.06 5.59 -1.38
C PHE A 147 -10.49 6.40 -2.62
N ALA A 148 -11.40 7.35 -2.42
CA ALA A 148 -11.95 8.18 -3.49
C ALA A 148 -10.84 8.85 -4.34
N GLY A 149 -10.94 8.71 -5.66
CA GLY A 149 -9.95 9.24 -6.61
C GLY A 149 -8.96 8.21 -7.15
N ALA A 150 -8.98 6.97 -6.64
CA ALA A 150 -8.18 5.87 -7.20
C ALA A 150 -8.44 5.67 -8.70
N THR A 151 -7.37 5.61 -9.45
CA THR A 151 -7.38 5.32 -10.89
C THR A 151 -7.76 3.86 -11.15
N GLN A 152 -8.20 3.55 -12.36
CA GLN A 152 -8.52 2.17 -12.74
C GLN A 152 -7.32 1.23 -12.54
N ALA A 153 -6.10 1.69 -12.81
CA ALA A 153 -4.89 0.90 -12.61
C ALA A 153 -4.67 0.56 -11.13
N GLU A 154 -4.86 1.55 -10.24
CA GLU A 154 -4.77 1.33 -8.79
C GLU A 154 -5.87 0.38 -8.29
N LEU A 155 -7.11 0.53 -8.77
CA LEU A 155 -8.21 -0.36 -8.40
C LEU A 155 -7.92 -1.81 -8.78
N VAL A 156 -7.39 -2.04 -9.99
CA VAL A 156 -7.03 -3.40 -10.44
C VAL A 156 -5.87 -3.96 -9.63
N GLY A 157 -4.80 -3.19 -9.42
CA GLY A 157 -3.65 -3.63 -8.64
C GLY A 157 -3.98 -3.91 -7.18
N MET A 158 -4.94 -3.18 -6.61
CA MET A 158 -5.40 -3.38 -5.23
C MET A 158 -6.24 -4.64 -5.02
N GLN A 159 -6.69 -5.33 -6.07
CA GLN A 159 -7.40 -6.61 -5.91
C GLN A 159 -6.51 -7.65 -5.25
N ASP A 160 -5.28 -7.78 -5.72
CA ASP A 160 -4.29 -8.65 -5.10
C ASP A 160 -3.66 -7.95 -3.91
N GLU A 161 -3.25 -6.68 -4.09
CA GLU A 161 -2.39 -6.01 -3.11
C GLU A 161 -3.12 -5.61 -1.83
N GLY A 162 -4.42 -5.27 -1.90
CA GLY A 162 -5.26 -4.99 -0.74
C GLY A 162 -5.85 -6.23 -0.06
N SER A 163 -5.72 -7.40 -0.67
CA SER A 163 -6.28 -8.64 -0.13
C SER A 163 -5.48 -9.18 1.07
N VAL A 164 -4.19 -8.87 1.15
CA VAL A 164 -3.26 -9.40 2.14
C VAL A 164 -2.75 -8.34 3.11
N THR A 165 -2.42 -8.76 4.34
CA THR A 165 -1.75 -7.89 5.31
C THR A 165 -0.32 -7.63 4.86
N LYS A 166 0.13 -6.39 5.02
CA LYS A 166 1.48 -5.92 4.75
C LYS A 166 2.20 -5.67 6.08
N TYR A 167 3.46 -6.08 6.16
CA TYR A 167 4.26 -6.03 7.36
C TYR A 167 5.43 -5.07 7.20
N PHE A 168 5.71 -4.31 8.25
CA PHE A 168 6.69 -3.25 8.25
C PHE A 168 7.55 -3.29 9.52
N ARG A 169 8.80 -2.85 9.39
CA ARG A 169 9.69 -2.62 10.53
C ARG A 169 10.38 -1.26 10.44
N ASP A 170 10.74 -0.70 11.58
CA ASP A 170 11.58 0.49 11.70
C ASP A 170 12.58 0.30 12.86
N SER A 171 13.86 0.31 12.53
CA SER A 171 14.99 0.18 13.47
C SER A 171 15.73 1.51 13.72
N GLY A 172 15.10 2.65 13.42
CA GLY A 172 15.64 4.00 13.64
C GLY A 172 15.93 4.80 12.36
N GLY A 173 15.84 4.17 11.18
CA GLY A 173 16.09 4.80 9.87
C GLY A 173 14.83 5.11 9.06
N GLY A 174 13.65 4.84 9.62
CA GLY A 174 12.37 4.91 8.90
C GLY A 174 11.78 3.52 8.66
N TRP A 175 10.55 3.52 8.16
CA TRP A 175 9.81 2.29 7.89
C TRP A 175 10.37 1.56 6.67
N VAL A 176 10.34 0.24 6.72
CA VAL A 176 10.70 -0.64 5.61
C VAL A 176 9.67 -1.75 5.53
N TYR A 177 9.22 -2.05 4.31
CA TYR A 177 8.39 -3.22 4.03
C TYR A 177 9.20 -4.51 4.16
N ILE A 178 8.67 -5.51 4.87
CA ILE A 178 9.39 -6.76 5.16
C ILE A 178 8.70 -8.01 4.63
N ALA A 179 7.37 -8.02 4.54
CA ALA A 179 6.62 -9.17 4.07
C ALA A 179 5.16 -8.81 3.78
N SER A 180 4.46 -9.70 3.07
CA SER A 180 3.01 -9.78 3.02
C SER A 180 2.55 -11.15 3.51
N ASP A 181 1.29 -11.28 3.91
CA ASP A 181 0.68 -12.61 4.03
C ASP A 181 0.71 -13.34 2.68
N GLY A 182 0.76 -14.67 2.74
CA GLY A 182 0.44 -15.51 1.61
C GLY A 182 -1.05 -15.47 1.25
N LEU A 183 -1.38 -16.03 0.09
CA LEU A 183 -2.77 -16.29 -0.33
C LEU A 183 -2.96 -17.81 -0.53
N PRO A 184 -3.70 -18.50 0.36
CA PRO A 184 -4.35 -17.99 1.57
C PRO A 184 -3.34 -17.59 2.66
N ALA A 185 -3.80 -16.79 3.63
CA ALA A 185 -3.00 -16.48 4.82
C ALA A 185 -2.65 -17.77 5.58
N GLY A 186 -1.44 -17.80 6.14
CA GLY A 186 -0.99 -18.93 6.95
C GLY A 186 -1.83 -19.11 8.22
N PRO A 187 -1.83 -20.32 8.81
CA PRO A 187 -2.66 -20.65 9.97
C PRO A 187 -2.36 -19.80 11.21
N HIS A 188 -1.19 -19.18 11.29
CA HIS A 188 -0.80 -18.30 12.39
C HIS A 188 -0.68 -16.83 11.98
N GLY A 189 -1.18 -16.45 10.78
CA GLY A 189 -1.18 -15.07 10.30
C GLY A 189 0.20 -14.43 10.42
N CYS A 190 0.31 -13.33 11.17
CA CYS A 190 1.60 -12.66 11.35
C CYS A 190 2.61 -13.42 12.21
N GLY A 191 2.20 -14.47 12.92
CA GLY A 191 3.10 -15.43 13.57
C GLY A 191 3.85 -16.32 12.57
N ASP A 192 3.39 -16.43 11.33
CA ASP A 192 4.11 -17.15 10.26
C ASP A 192 5.18 -16.28 9.58
N ILE A 193 5.31 -15.00 9.96
CA ILE A 193 6.26 -14.05 9.36
C ILE A 193 7.55 -14.02 10.19
N PRO A 194 8.67 -14.61 9.73
CA PRO A 194 9.87 -14.77 10.55
C PRO A 194 10.52 -13.46 11.04
N ALA A 195 10.20 -12.34 10.38
CA ALA A 195 10.68 -11.03 10.74
C ALA A 195 9.88 -10.37 11.88
N ILE A 196 8.70 -10.89 12.23
CA ILE A 196 7.87 -10.43 13.35
C ILE A 196 8.19 -11.29 14.59
N PRO A 197 8.56 -10.70 15.73
CA PRO A 197 8.79 -11.47 16.95
C PRO A 197 7.52 -12.17 17.46
N ASP A 198 7.62 -13.45 17.83
CA ASP A 198 6.49 -14.27 18.31
C ASP A 198 5.69 -13.62 19.45
N ALA A 199 6.40 -13.00 20.39
CA ALA A 199 5.80 -12.28 21.52
C ALA A 199 4.89 -11.14 21.05
N LEU A 200 5.25 -10.46 19.96
CA LEU A 200 4.45 -9.39 19.37
C LEU A 200 3.31 -9.92 18.52
N ALA A 201 3.54 -10.96 17.71
CA ALA A 201 2.48 -11.63 16.96
C ALA A 201 1.37 -12.13 17.91
N THR A 202 1.77 -12.72 19.04
CA THR A 202 0.84 -13.14 20.11
C THR A 202 0.08 -11.94 20.69
N ALA A 203 0.76 -10.82 20.96
CA ALA A 203 0.12 -9.61 21.47
C ALA A 203 -0.92 -9.02 20.49
N TRP A 204 -0.71 -9.23 19.19
CA TRP A 204 -1.62 -8.85 18.11
C TRP A 204 -2.66 -9.92 17.78
N GLY A 205 -2.72 -11.03 18.54
CA GLY A 205 -3.64 -12.13 18.25
C GLY A 205 -3.42 -12.71 16.85
N ASN A 206 -2.15 -12.89 16.45
CA ASN A 206 -1.73 -13.36 15.14
C ASN A 206 -2.23 -12.50 13.97
N CYS A 207 -2.45 -11.21 14.23
CA CYS A 207 -2.97 -10.24 13.27
C CYS A 207 -4.33 -10.65 12.70
N SER A 208 -5.12 -11.38 13.49
CA SER A 208 -6.49 -11.71 13.14
C SER A 208 -7.39 -10.47 13.27
N PHE A 209 -8.21 -10.23 12.25
CA PHE A 209 -9.23 -9.19 12.30
C PHE A 209 -10.50 -9.79 12.92
N ALA A 210 -11.04 -9.14 13.96
CA ALA A 210 -12.40 -9.45 14.40
C ALA A 210 -13.36 -9.19 13.23
N ARG A 211 -14.12 -10.23 12.84
CA ARG A 211 -15.13 -10.12 11.77
C ARG A 211 -16.40 -9.50 12.31
#